data_AF-A7S0H6-F1
#
_entry.id   AF-A7S0H6-F1
#
_cell.length_a   1.000
_cell.length_b   1.000
_cell.length_c   1.000
_cell.angle_alpha   90.00
_cell.angle_beta   90.00
_cell.angle_gamma   90.00
#
_symmetry.space_group_name_H-M   'P 1'
#
loop_
_entity.id
_entity.type
_entity.pdbx_description
1 polymer ?
#
loop_
_entity_poly.entity_id
_entity_poly.type
_entity_poly.pdbx_seq_one_letter_code
_entity_poly.pdbx_strand_id
1 'polypeptide(L)'
;RDGGFSAWSNWTECSRQCDVGTRERHRFCNNPYPAHGGNDCTGERFQEEDCQTQACPVHGGLSEWSSWDKCDKLCADGQQRRHRSCTNPKPRCGGKDCTALNLPTTETQAC
;
A
#
# COMPACT_ATOMS: atom_id res chain seq x y z
N ARG A 1 39.74 -27.43 -8.77
CA ARG A 1 38.34 -27.95 -8.77
C ARG A 1 37.41 -26.77 -8.76
N ASP A 2 36.47 -26.76 -9.68
CA ASP A 2 35.53 -25.65 -9.84
C ASP A 2 34.45 -25.66 -8.75
N GLY A 3 33.92 -24.49 -8.45
CA GLY A 3 32.85 -24.31 -7.48
C GLY A 3 31.51 -24.81 -7.98
N GLY A 4 30.71 -25.34 -7.05
CA GLY A 4 29.32 -25.71 -7.29
C GLY A 4 28.35 -24.91 -6.43
N PHE A 5 27.20 -24.57 -6.99
CA PHE A 5 26.14 -23.90 -6.23
C PHE A 5 25.51 -24.85 -5.20
N SER A 6 25.21 -24.33 -4.01
CA SER A 6 24.27 -24.96 -3.08
C SER A 6 22.87 -25.04 -3.70
N ALA A 7 22.01 -25.85 -3.06
CA ALA A 7 20.57 -25.66 -3.22
C ALA A 7 20.19 -24.21 -2.88
N TRP A 8 19.14 -23.72 -3.54
CA TRP A 8 18.50 -22.47 -3.16
C TRP A 8 17.95 -22.55 -1.74
N SER A 9 18.02 -21.46 -1.00
CA SER A 9 17.23 -21.29 0.21
C SER A 9 15.74 -21.34 -0.13
N ASN A 10 14.92 -21.53 0.91
CA ASN A 10 13.51 -21.18 0.78
C ASN A 10 13.36 -19.69 0.44
N TRP A 11 12.27 -19.36 -0.22
CA TRP A 11 11.85 -17.97 -0.38
C TRP A 11 11.58 -17.35 1.00
N THR A 12 11.90 -16.07 1.14
CA THR A 12 11.48 -15.26 2.28
C THR A 12 9.96 -15.07 2.29
N GLU A 13 9.45 -14.57 3.41
CA GLU A 13 8.08 -14.06 3.46
C GLU A 13 7.91 -12.88 2.50
N CYS A 14 6.68 -12.65 2.06
CA CYS A 14 6.37 -11.52 1.20
C CYS A 14 6.68 -10.20 1.92
N SER A 15 7.35 -9.27 1.24
CA SER A 15 7.71 -7.96 1.80
C SER A 15 6.50 -7.10 2.16
N ARG A 16 5.31 -7.48 1.67
CA ARG A 16 4.02 -6.90 2.04
C ARG A 16 3.04 -7.95 2.52
N GLN A 17 2.20 -7.55 3.47
CA GLN A 17 1.10 -8.38 3.98
C GLN A 17 -0.19 -8.24 3.16
N CYS A 18 -0.27 -7.18 2.36
CA CYS A 18 -1.37 -6.88 1.46
C CYS A 18 -0.85 -6.22 0.16
N ASP A 19 -1.65 -6.29 -0.90
CA ASP A 19 -1.31 -5.95 -2.29
C ASP A 19 -0.12 -6.77 -2.84
N VAL A 20 0.54 -6.28 -3.88
CA VAL A 20 1.72 -6.92 -4.48
C VAL A 20 2.95 -6.52 -3.67
N GLY A 21 3.69 -7.52 -3.20
CA GLY A 21 5.02 -7.40 -2.61
C GLY A 21 6.04 -8.22 -3.38
N THR A 22 7.22 -8.39 -2.80
CA THR A 22 8.34 -9.16 -3.35
C THR A 22 8.85 -10.16 -2.32
N ARG A 23 9.41 -11.28 -2.78
CA ARG A 23 10.12 -12.26 -1.94
C ARG A 23 11.43 -12.63 -2.60
N GLU A 24 12.41 -13.00 -1.77
CA GLU A 24 13.78 -13.25 -2.20
C GLU A 24 14.28 -14.63 -1.76
N ARG A 25 15.26 -15.17 -2.49
CA ARG A 25 15.99 -16.37 -2.10
C ARG A 25 17.44 -16.30 -2.54
N HIS A 26 18.29 -17.07 -1.86
CA HIS A 26 19.73 -17.04 -2.07
C HIS A 26 20.33 -18.44 -2.26
N ARG A 27 21.47 -18.51 -2.95
CA ARG A 27 22.32 -19.69 -2.99
C ARG A 27 23.79 -19.29 -2.98
N PHE A 28 24.65 -20.20 -2.56
CA PHE A 28 26.07 -19.92 -2.35
C PHE A 28 26.95 -20.83 -3.22
N CYS A 29 28.13 -20.35 -3.58
CA CYS A 29 29.13 -21.16 -4.28
C CYS A 29 29.98 -21.95 -3.27
N ASN A 30 29.38 -22.93 -2.62
CA ASN A 30 30.02 -23.70 -1.56
C ASN A 30 29.77 -25.21 -1.62
N ASN A 31 29.17 -25.72 -2.70
CA ASN A 31 28.83 -27.12 -2.84
C ASN A 31 29.36 -27.73 -4.16
N PRO A 32 30.68 -27.94 -4.31
CA PRO A 32 31.75 -27.65 -3.35
C PRO A 32 32.32 -26.23 -3.50
N TYR A 33 33.13 -25.78 -2.54
CA TYR A 33 33.93 -24.56 -2.70
C TYR A 33 34.97 -24.71 -3.85
N PRO A 34 35.21 -23.64 -4.64
CA PRO A 34 36.34 -23.57 -5.56
C PRO A 34 37.66 -23.78 -4.82
N ALA A 35 38.58 -24.55 -5.42
CA ALA A 35 39.88 -24.85 -4.81
C ALA A 35 41.00 -25.04 -5.86
N HIS A 36 42.23 -24.75 -5.46
CA HIS A 36 43.46 -24.93 -6.28
C HIS A 36 43.37 -24.26 -7.66
N GLY A 37 42.93 -23.00 -7.70
CA GLY A 37 42.76 -22.25 -8.96
C GLY A 37 41.57 -22.67 -9.81
N GLY A 38 40.61 -23.41 -9.24
CA GLY A 38 39.34 -23.71 -9.91
C GLY A 38 38.42 -22.49 -10.03
N ASN A 39 37.52 -22.54 -11.00
CA ASN A 39 36.62 -21.42 -11.33
C ASN A 39 35.54 -21.21 -10.26
N ASP A 40 35.12 -19.96 -10.09
CA ASP A 40 33.95 -19.60 -9.29
C ASP A 40 32.65 -19.96 -10.02
N CYS A 41 31.55 -20.10 -9.27
CA CYS A 41 30.25 -20.45 -9.83
C CYS A 41 29.74 -19.34 -10.76
N THR A 42 29.36 -19.71 -11.98
CA THR A 42 28.74 -18.78 -12.95
C THR A 42 27.22 -18.87 -12.88
N GLY A 43 26.58 -17.75 -12.54
CA GLY A 43 25.12 -17.64 -12.45
C GLY A 43 24.65 -16.80 -11.27
N GLU A 44 23.34 -16.60 -11.16
CA GLU A 44 22.74 -15.75 -10.12
C GLU A 44 22.88 -16.37 -8.73
N ARG A 45 23.24 -15.55 -7.73
CA ARG A 45 23.26 -15.94 -6.29
C ARG A 45 22.02 -15.49 -5.53
N PHE A 46 21.21 -14.67 -6.19
CA PHE A 46 20.05 -13.98 -5.66
C PHE A 46 18.93 -14.08 -6.68
N GLN A 47 17.72 -14.32 -6.21
CA GLN A 47 16.52 -14.19 -7.01
C GLN A 47 15.47 -13.45 -6.20
N GLU A 48 14.70 -12.63 -6.91
CA GLU A 48 13.55 -11.91 -6.40
C GLU A 48 12.36 -12.17 -7.33
N GLU A 49 11.18 -12.35 -6.75
CA GLU A 49 9.94 -12.44 -7.52
C GLU A 49 8.78 -11.76 -6.79
N ASP A 50 7.76 -11.38 -7.56
CA ASP A 50 6.52 -10.84 -7.02
C ASP A 50 5.76 -11.90 -6.22
N CYS A 51 5.21 -11.48 -5.08
CA CYS A 51 4.26 -12.24 -4.30
C CYS A 51 2.94 -11.47 -4.21
N GLN A 52 1.86 -12.15 -4.61
CA GLN A 52 0.51 -11.59 -4.53
C GLN A 52 -0.12 -11.92 -3.18
N THR A 53 -0.61 -10.90 -2.50
CA THR A 53 -1.36 -11.05 -1.25
C THR A 53 -2.75 -10.41 -1.39
N GLN A 54 -3.56 -10.45 -0.32
CA GLN A 54 -4.88 -9.84 -0.31
C GLN A 54 -4.81 -8.32 -0.50
N ALA A 55 -5.82 -7.68 -1.09
CA ALA A 55 -5.81 -6.24 -1.27
C ALA A 55 -5.77 -5.48 0.07
N CYS A 56 -4.98 -4.41 0.15
CA CYS A 56 -4.87 -3.61 1.36
C CYS A 56 -6.17 -2.86 1.67
N PRO A 57 -6.57 -2.73 2.96
CA PRO A 57 -7.63 -1.82 3.36
C PRO A 57 -7.31 -0.39 2.91
N VAL A 58 -8.26 0.27 2.25
CA VAL A 58 -8.16 1.70 1.94
C VAL A 58 -9.22 2.43 2.72
N HIS A 59 -8.77 3.33 3.57
CA HIS A 59 -9.63 4.22 4.34
C HIS A 59 -10.28 5.27 3.43
N GLY A 60 -11.52 5.62 3.76
CA GLY A 60 -12.24 6.68 3.09
C GLY A 60 -11.60 8.03 3.31
N GLY A 61 -11.54 8.83 2.24
CA GLY A 61 -11.17 10.23 2.29
C GLY A 61 -12.30 11.10 1.79
N LEU A 62 -12.34 12.32 2.31
CA LEU A 62 -13.35 13.29 1.94
C LEU A 62 -13.01 13.90 0.57
N SER A 63 -14.03 14.07 -0.26
CA SER A 63 -13.95 14.90 -1.45
C SER A 63 -13.69 16.35 -1.08
N GLU A 64 -13.35 17.15 -2.09
CA GLU A 64 -13.45 18.60 -1.98
C GLU A 64 -14.85 19.02 -1.51
N TRP A 65 -14.90 20.15 -0.82
CA TRP A 65 -16.15 20.78 -0.44
C TRP A 65 -16.91 21.25 -1.68
N SER A 66 -18.23 21.12 -1.64
CA SER A 66 -19.11 21.85 -2.55
C SER A 66 -18.96 23.35 -2.35
N SER A 67 -19.44 24.13 -3.31
CA SER A 67 -19.78 25.53 -3.06
C SER A 67 -20.78 25.63 -1.91
N TRP A 68 -20.76 26.78 -1.22
CA TRP A 68 -21.77 27.09 -0.23
C TRP A 68 -23.16 27.15 -0.88
N ASP A 69 -24.13 26.55 -0.20
CA ASP A 69 -25.55 26.71 -0.47
C ASP A 69 -25.94 28.19 -0.31
N LYS A 70 -27.07 28.58 -0.90
CA LYS A 70 -27.62 29.92 -0.65
C LYS A 70 -27.94 30.09 0.83
N CYS A 71 -27.84 31.33 1.32
CA CYS A 71 -28.26 31.66 2.67
C CYS A 71 -29.73 31.29 2.87
N ASP A 72 -30.04 30.62 3.99
CA ASP A 72 -31.39 30.18 4.29
C ASP A 72 -32.35 31.34 4.64
N LYS A 73 -31.79 32.49 5.02
CA LYS A 73 -32.50 33.74 5.30
C LYS A 73 -31.83 34.92 4.62
N LEU A 74 -32.62 35.96 4.37
CA LEU A 74 -32.16 37.22 3.75
C LEU A 74 -31.83 38.32 4.78
N CYS A 75 -32.15 38.08 6.05
CA CYS A 75 -31.98 39.01 7.16
C CYS A 75 -31.43 38.25 8.39
N ALA A 76 -30.97 39.00 9.40
CA ALA A 76 -30.23 38.55 10.58
C ALA A 76 -30.41 37.07 11.01
N ASP A 77 -29.28 36.44 11.35
CA ASP A 77 -29.17 35.03 11.76
C ASP A 77 -29.42 34.00 10.64
N GLY A 78 -28.95 34.31 9.43
CA GLY A 78 -28.90 33.37 8.32
C GLY A 78 -27.75 32.37 8.46
N GLN A 79 -27.93 31.19 7.87
CA GLN A 79 -26.92 30.16 7.78
C GLN A 79 -26.85 29.59 6.37
N GLN A 80 -25.64 29.26 5.96
CA GLN A 80 -25.35 28.54 4.72
C GLN A 80 -24.57 27.27 5.06
N ARG A 81 -24.73 26.26 4.21
CA ARG A 81 -24.09 24.96 4.38
C ARG A 81 -23.26 24.62 3.15
N ARG A 82 -22.23 23.80 3.35
CA ARG A 82 -21.54 23.12 2.26
C ARG A 82 -21.36 21.65 2.62
N HIS A 83 -21.24 20.82 1.61
CA HIS A 83 -21.22 19.36 1.76
C HIS A 83 -19.99 18.78 1.08
N ARG A 84 -19.52 17.65 1.60
CA ARG A 84 -18.52 16.81 0.94
C ARG A 84 -18.83 15.35 1.22
N SER A 85 -18.28 14.46 0.40
CA SER A 85 -18.61 13.04 0.42
C SER A 85 -17.38 12.18 0.63
N CYS A 86 -17.56 10.96 1.13
CA CYS A 86 -16.45 10.04 1.41
C CYS A 86 -16.02 9.27 0.16
N THR A 87 -15.51 9.99 -0.85
CA THR A 87 -15.23 9.40 -2.17
C THR A 87 -13.82 9.63 -2.66
N ASN A 88 -12.96 10.33 -1.91
CA ASN A 88 -11.62 10.67 -2.34
C ASN A 88 -10.55 10.29 -1.29
N PRO A 89 -10.18 8.99 -1.17
CA PRO A 89 -10.70 7.85 -1.94
C PRO A 89 -11.97 7.23 -1.33
N LYS A 90 -12.66 6.38 -2.09
CA LYS A 90 -13.74 5.54 -1.54
C LYS A 90 -13.15 4.44 -0.65
N PRO A 91 -13.74 4.17 0.53
CA PRO A 91 -13.32 3.04 1.36
C PRO A 91 -13.42 1.72 0.59
N ARG A 92 -12.42 0.84 0.74
CA ARG A 92 -12.45 -0.51 0.16
C ARG A 92 -11.66 -1.50 1.00
N CYS A 93 -11.89 -2.80 0.76
CA CYS A 93 -11.13 -3.90 1.34
C CYS A 93 -11.09 -3.87 2.88
N GLY A 94 -12.21 -3.55 3.52
CA GLY A 94 -12.31 -3.45 4.98
C GLY A 94 -11.77 -2.16 5.59
N GLY A 95 -11.41 -1.16 4.77
CA GLY A 95 -11.02 0.16 5.26
C GLY A 95 -12.20 0.92 5.87
N LYS A 96 -11.92 1.65 6.95
CA LYS A 96 -12.85 2.56 7.63
C LYS A 96 -13.40 3.64 6.70
N ASP A 97 -14.68 3.95 6.82
CA ASP A 97 -15.30 5.09 6.15
C ASP A 97 -15.10 6.40 6.92
N CYS A 98 -15.51 7.51 6.31
CA CYS A 98 -15.33 8.84 6.89
C CYS A 98 -16.13 9.03 8.18
N THR A 99 -17.23 8.31 8.37
CA THR A 99 -18.01 8.31 9.60
C THR A 99 -17.24 7.61 10.73
N ALA A 100 -16.69 6.43 10.48
CA ALA A 100 -15.84 5.69 11.41
C ALA A 100 -14.52 6.42 11.74
N LEU A 101 -14.10 7.35 10.89
CA LEU A 101 -12.96 8.24 11.11
C LEU A 101 -13.34 9.58 11.76
N ASN A 102 -14.63 9.81 12.06
CA ASN A 102 -15.16 11.06 12.61
C ASN A 102 -14.84 12.31 11.76
N LEU A 103 -14.83 12.14 10.44
CA LEU A 103 -14.58 13.22 9.50
C LEU A 103 -15.90 13.96 9.17
N PRO A 104 -15.97 15.31 9.28
CA PRO A 104 -17.22 16.03 9.07
C PRO A 104 -17.55 16.13 7.58
N THR A 105 -18.76 15.76 7.19
CA THR A 105 -19.26 15.82 5.80
C THR A 105 -20.07 17.07 5.48
N THR A 106 -20.45 17.82 6.51
CA THR A 106 -21.24 19.05 6.39
C THR A 106 -20.60 20.12 7.25
N GLU A 107 -20.55 21.32 6.73
CA GLU A 107 -20.11 22.51 7.45
C GLU A 107 -21.17 23.59 7.33
N THR A 108 -21.41 24.30 8.43
CA THR A 108 -22.39 25.38 8.53
C THR A 108 -21.67 26.64 8.98
N GLN A 109 -21.94 27.76 8.33
CA GLN A 109 -21.46 29.07 8.76
C GLN A 109 -22.55 30.12 8.62
N ALA A 110 -22.35 31.26 9.30
CA ALA A 110 -23.23 32.40 9.16
C ALA A 110 -23.17 33.03 7.76
N CYS A 111 -24.31 33.54 7.33
CA CYS A 111 -24.53 34.45 6.23
C CYS A 111 -25.65 35.42 6.65
#